data_AF-A0A932DM38-F1
#
_entry.id   AF-A0A932DM38-F1
#
_cell.length_a   1.000
_cell.length_b   1.000
_cell.length_c   1.000
_cell.angle_alpha   90.00
_cell.angle_beta   90.00
_cell.angle_gamma   90.00
#
_symmetry.space_group_name_H-M   'P 1'
#
loop_
_entity.id
_entity.type
_entity.pdbx_description
1 polymer ?
#
loop_
_entity_poly.entity_id
_entity_poly.type
_entity_poly.pdbx_seq_one_letter_code
_entity_poly.pdbx_strand_id
1 'polypeptide(L)'
;MTDSIELASSFAVCLVLSGVYIGYSFVAEPAGGQPFGHWLGIIGTLLMVSTETLYSLRKRVSWVKWAGPLRWWLSVHIFTGIVGPFLVLMHTGLQFRGLAGFTLALTVLVTASGFVGRYFFTAIPHTMANAESTASELLAEIARVQTAIEALIPQRSAAVQMLVAADAQRPRARRDGVMLVLMRGWDDWQYRRRLRARVKSLEKSEKQQLSDVERMLERRRTLERQVRMLDGARKVMSWWHIAHVPMGLALFGSAAIHAIATFYYGAGLWPLLP
;
A
#
# COMPACT_ATOMS: atom_id res chain seq x y z
N MET A 1 -11.31 13.23 6.74
CA MET A 1 -10.41 13.09 7.89
C MET A 1 -9.02 12.84 7.36
N THR A 2 -8.11 13.72 7.75
CA THR A 2 -6.70 13.75 7.34
C THR A 2 -5.99 12.49 7.81
N ASP A 3 -5.19 11.89 6.94
CA ASP A 3 -4.43 10.66 7.20
C ASP A 3 -3.53 10.70 8.44
N SER A 4 -3.34 11.90 9.01
CA SER A 4 -2.55 12.20 10.20
C SER A 4 -3.18 11.80 11.53
N ILE A 5 -4.52 11.73 11.67
CA ILE A 5 -5.14 11.57 13.00
C ILE A 5 -4.84 10.20 13.63
N GLU A 6 -4.89 9.13 12.83
CA GLU A 6 -4.67 7.74 13.29
C GLU A 6 -3.21 7.51 13.67
N LEU A 7 -2.30 8.07 12.88
CA LEU A 7 -0.86 8.02 13.15
C LEU A 7 -0.52 8.85 14.38
N ALA A 8 -1.09 10.05 14.51
CA ALA A 8 -0.91 10.91 15.67
C ALA A 8 -1.47 10.27 16.94
N SER A 9 -2.66 9.66 16.88
CA SER A 9 -3.26 8.97 18.03
C SER A 9 -2.45 7.74 18.43
N SER A 10 -2.02 6.92 17.46
CA SER A 10 -1.16 5.77 17.73
C SER A 10 0.17 6.20 18.36
N PHE A 11 0.79 7.26 17.81
CA PHE A 11 2.04 7.81 18.34
C PHE A 11 1.87 8.36 19.76
N ALA A 12 0.80 9.12 20.03
CA ALA A 12 0.51 9.63 21.36
C ALA A 12 0.30 8.49 22.36
N VAL A 13 -0.43 7.43 21.98
CA VAL A 13 -0.63 6.24 22.82
C VAL A 13 0.70 5.54 23.08
N CYS A 14 1.52 5.29 22.06
CA CYS A 14 2.84 4.69 22.24
C CYS A 14 3.73 5.54 23.17
N LEU A 15 3.69 6.87 23.05
CA LEU A 15 4.46 7.78 23.90
C LEU A 15 4.00 7.72 25.36
N VAL A 16 2.69 7.71 25.60
CA VAL A 16 2.13 7.52 26.95
C VAL A 16 2.53 6.17 27.53
N LEU A 17 2.41 5.10 26.74
CA LEU A 17 2.81 3.75 27.15
C LEU A 17 4.31 3.65 27.43
N SER A 18 5.16 4.31 26.64
CA SER A 18 6.60 4.46 26.94
C SER A 18 6.83 5.14 28.28
N GLY A 19 6.11 6.24 28.57
CA GLY A 19 6.20 6.93 29.85
C GLY A 19 5.81 6.05 31.04
N VAL A 20 4.70 5.30 30.91
CA VAL A 20 4.26 4.32 31.92
C VAL A 20 5.29 3.22 32.11
N TYR A 21 5.84 2.67 31.02
CA TYR A 21 6.84 1.62 31.06
C TYR A 21 8.14 2.09 31.74
N ILE A 22 8.64 3.28 31.37
CA ILE A 22 9.82 3.89 31.98
C ILE A 22 9.57 4.15 33.47
N GLY A 23 8.41 4.72 33.82
CA GLY A 23 8.01 4.93 35.21
C GLY A 23 8.02 3.63 36.03
N TYR A 24 7.44 2.56 35.47
CA TYR A 24 7.44 1.24 36.09
C TYR A 24 8.85 0.65 36.23
N SER A 25 9.72 0.87 35.24
CA SER A 25 11.10 0.34 35.25
C SER A 25 11.98 0.86 36.38
N PHE A 26 11.63 2.01 36.99
CA PHE A 26 12.30 2.50 38.20
C PHE A 26 11.89 1.76 39.48
N VAL A 27 10.75 1.05 39.46
CA VAL A 27 10.19 0.37 40.63
C VAL A 27 10.39 -1.15 40.53
N ALA A 28 10.30 -1.72 39.33
CA ALA A 28 10.44 -3.16 39.12
C ALA A 28 10.93 -3.48 37.70
N GLU A 29 11.56 -4.64 37.54
CA GLU A 29 12.01 -5.11 36.22
C GLU A 29 10.80 -5.53 35.34
N PRO A 30 10.59 -4.88 34.18
CA PRO A 30 9.45 -5.18 33.29
C PRO A 30 9.74 -6.38 32.37
N ALA A 31 10.20 -7.50 32.94
CA ALA A 31 10.47 -8.72 32.17
C ALA A 31 9.17 -9.45 31.80
N GLY A 32 9.16 -10.17 30.67
CA GLY A 32 7.97 -10.90 30.20
C GLY A 32 7.45 -11.99 31.15
N GLY A 33 8.28 -12.47 32.07
CA GLY A 33 7.89 -13.40 33.14
C GLY A 33 7.25 -12.74 34.37
N GLN A 34 7.24 -11.41 34.45
CA GLN A 34 6.60 -10.66 35.53
C GLN A 34 5.14 -10.32 35.16
N PRO A 35 4.22 -10.14 36.14
CA PRO A 35 2.81 -9.90 35.87
C PRO A 35 2.55 -8.73 34.91
N PHE A 36 3.30 -7.64 35.06
CA PHE A 36 3.19 -6.47 34.17
C PHE A 36 3.58 -6.80 32.73
N GLY A 37 4.74 -7.43 32.53
CA GLY A 37 5.18 -7.88 31.22
C GLY A 37 4.18 -8.84 30.58
N HIS A 38 3.65 -9.79 31.33
CA HIS A 38 2.68 -10.77 30.84
C HIS A 38 1.40 -10.11 30.28
N TRP A 39 0.83 -9.12 31.00
CA TRP A 39 -0.32 -8.35 30.52
C TRP A 39 -0.02 -7.57 29.24
N LEU A 40 1.17 -6.97 29.12
CA LEU A 40 1.60 -6.32 27.87
C LEU A 40 1.61 -7.31 26.69
N GLY A 41 2.09 -8.53 26.92
CA GLY A 41 2.12 -9.60 25.91
C GLY A 41 0.72 -10.04 25.48
N ILE A 42 -0.20 -10.24 26.43
CA ILE A 42 -1.59 -10.61 26.16
C ILE A 42 -2.31 -9.51 25.38
N ILE A 43 -2.31 -8.28 25.91
CA ILE A 43 -3.01 -7.16 25.27
C ILE A 43 -2.40 -6.87 23.90
N GLY A 44 -1.08 -6.84 23.79
CA GLY A 44 -0.37 -6.63 22.53
C GLY A 44 -0.73 -7.67 21.47
N THR A 45 -0.74 -8.96 21.85
CA THR A 45 -1.10 -10.06 20.97
C THR A 45 -2.58 -10.00 20.56
N LEU A 46 -3.50 -9.69 21.49
CA LEU A 46 -4.92 -9.50 21.17
C LEU A 46 -5.15 -8.37 20.18
N LEU A 47 -4.43 -7.24 20.32
CA LEU A 47 -4.47 -6.15 19.35
C LEU A 47 -3.93 -6.59 17.99
N MET A 48 -2.81 -7.32 17.95
CA MET A 48 -2.26 -7.84 16.70
C MET A 48 -3.22 -8.82 16.00
N VAL A 49 -3.85 -9.74 16.73
CA VAL A 49 -4.88 -10.64 16.18
C VAL A 49 -6.08 -9.85 15.68
N SER A 50 -6.49 -8.80 16.40
CA SER A 50 -7.57 -7.91 16.00
C SER A 50 -7.25 -7.20 14.67
N THR A 51 -6.00 -6.78 14.46
CA THR A 51 -5.52 -6.18 13.21
C THR A 51 -5.80 -7.06 11.99
N GLU A 52 -5.47 -8.35 12.06
CA GLU A 52 -5.68 -9.28 10.93
C GLU A 52 -7.14 -9.70 10.74
N THR A 53 -7.84 -9.91 11.86
CA THR A 53 -9.18 -10.51 11.85
C THR A 53 -10.29 -9.50 11.59
N LEU A 54 -10.30 -8.37 12.29
CA LEU A 54 -11.42 -7.43 12.26
C LEU A 54 -11.63 -6.79 10.89
N TYR A 55 -10.53 -6.37 10.24
CA TYR A 55 -10.60 -5.79 8.90
C TYR A 55 -11.04 -6.84 7.86
N SER A 56 -10.44 -8.04 7.90
CA SER A 56 -10.78 -9.14 7.00
C SER A 56 -12.23 -9.60 7.16
N LEU A 57 -12.71 -9.70 8.41
CA LEU A 57 -14.07 -10.09 8.75
C LEU A 57 -15.08 -9.05 8.23
N ARG A 58 -14.83 -7.76 8.47
CA ARG A 58 -15.68 -6.68 7.97
C ARG A 58 -15.74 -6.65 6.43
N LYS A 59 -14.63 -6.95 5.77
CA LYS A 59 -14.53 -6.96 4.30
C LYS A 59 -15.28 -8.15 3.69
N ARG A 60 -15.25 -9.32 4.33
CA ARG A 60 -15.75 -10.59 3.75
C ARG A 60 -17.18 -10.93 4.17
N VAL A 61 -17.63 -10.50 5.34
CA VAL A 61 -18.92 -10.96 5.88
C VAL A 61 -19.97 -9.84 5.83
N SER A 62 -21.01 -10.07 5.04
CA SER A 62 -22.04 -9.08 4.70
C SER A 62 -22.88 -8.63 5.89
N TRP A 63 -23.08 -9.48 6.90
CA TRP A 63 -23.83 -9.15 8.13
C TRP A 63 -23.12 -8.13 9.04
N VAL A 64 -21.80 -7.91 8.93
CA VAL A 64 -21.04 -6.93 9.73
C VAL A 64 -21.04 -5.54 9.06
N LYS A 65 -21.79 -5.37 7.94
CA LYS A 65 -21.86 -4.08 7.23
C LYS A 65 -22.42 -2.95 8.09
N TRP A 66 -23.28 -3.26 9.06
CA TRP A 66 -23.84 -2.31 10.03
C TRP A 66 -22.79 -1.64 10.93
N ALA A 67 -21.64 -2.28 11.14
CA ALA A 67 -20.62 -1.82 12.07
C ALA A 67 -19.72 -0.71 11.48
N GLY A 68 -20.31 0.22 10.72
CA GLY A 68 -19.65 1.42 10.23
C GLY A 68 -18.94 1.31 8.87
N PRO A 69 -18.40 2.45 8.39
CA PRO A 69 -17.76 2.56 7.08
C PRO A 69 -16.39 1.86 7.05
N LEU A 70 -16.02 1.30 5.89
CA LEU A 70 -14.75 0.54 5.72
C LEU A 70 -13.50 1.36 6.10
N ARG A 71 -13.54 2.69 5.90
CA ARG A 71 -12.46 3.61 6.27
C ARG A 71 -12.18 3.60 7.78
N TRP A 72 -13.20 3.45 8.62
CA TRP A 72 -13.02 3.36 10.07
C TRP A 72 -12.34 2.05 10.47
N TRP A 73 -12.64 0.94 9.81
CA TRP A 73 -11.96 -0.34 10.07
C TRP A 73 -10.51 -0.34 9.64
N LEU A 74 -10.18 0.39 8.56
CA LEU A 74 -8.79 0.64 8.18
C LEU A 74 -8.07 1.46 9.26
N SER A 75 -8.75 2.48 9.82
CA SER A 75 -8.28 3.25 10.98
C SER A 75 -7.90 2.36 12.17
N VAL A 76 -8.84 1.48 12.56
CA VAL A 76 -8.64 0.53 13.65
C VAL A 76 -7.48 -0.41 13.33
N HIS A 77 -7.40 -0.96 12.12
CA HIS A 77 -6.31 -1.82 11.68
C HIS A 77 -4.93 -1.14 11.79
N ILE A 78 -4.80 0.12 11.37
CA ILE A 78 -3.55 0.86 11.52
C ILE A 78 -3.22 1.10 13.00
N PHE A 79 -4.21 1.48 13.80
CA PHE A 79 -4.02 1.72 15.22
C PHE A 79 -3.57 0.44 15.95
N THR A 80 -4.32 -0.65 15.81
CA THR A 80 -3.98 -1.93 16.46
C THR A 80 -2.71 -2.55 15.88
N GLY A 81 -2.41 -2.31 14.61
CA GLY A 81 -1.19 -2.73 13.91
C GLY A 81 0.07 -1.94 14.31
N ILE A 82 -0.07 -0.84 15.04
CA ILE A 82 1.05 -0.09 15.62
C ILE A 82 1.14 -0.36 17.13
N VAL A 83 0.04 -0.18 17.86
CA VAL A 83 0.01 -0.30 19.32
C VAL A 83 0.22 -1.74 19.77
N GLY A 84 -0.33 -2.73 19.06
CA GLY A 84 -0.16 -4.15 19.38
C GLY A 84 1.32 -4.60 19.34
N PRO A 85 2.01 -4.46 18.20
CA PRO A 85 3.44 -4.74 18.09
C PRO A 85 4.31 -3.96 19.08
N PHE A 86 3.95 -2.72 19.39
CA PHE A 86 4.65 -1.91 20.38
C PHE A 86 4.55 -2.52 21.79
N LEU A 87 3.35 -2.96 22.21
CA LEU A 87 3.17 -3.66 23.49
C LEU A 87 3.92 -5.00 23.55
N VAL A 88 3.93 -5.75 22.45
CA VAL A 88 4.70 -7.00 22.34
C VAL A 88 6.22 -6.74 22.42
N LEU A 89 6.70 -5.65 21.82
CA LEU A 89 8.10 -5.24 21.98
C LEU A 89 8.42 -4.95 23.46
N MET A 90 7.56 -4.20 24.16
CA MET A 90 7.75 -3.90 25.58
C MET A 90 7.65 -5.15 26.47
N HIS A 91 6.82 -6.13 26.12
CA HIS A 91 6.74 -7.43 26.80
C HIS A 91 8.08 -8.16 26.85
N THR A 92 8.94 -8.01 25.83
CA THR A 92 10.25 -8.70 25.79
C THR A 92 11.25 -8.18 26.83
N GLY A 93 11.00 -7.04 27.49
CA GLY A 93 11.99 -6.41 28.36
C GLY A 93 13.29 -6.03 27.63
N LEU A 94 13.23 -5.88 26.30
CA LEU A 94 14.38 -5.70 25.39
C LEU A 94 15.36 -6.89 25.37
N GLN A 95 14.91 -8.08 25.77
CA GLN A 95 15.71 -9.30 25.68
C GLN A 95 15.32 -10.13 24.45
N PHE A 96 16.26 -10.32 23.54
CA PHE A 96 16.04 -11.02 22.27
C PHE A 96 16.74 -12.38 22.27
N ARG A 97 16.04 -13.44 22.68
CA ARG A 97 16.62 -14.79 22.78
C ARG A 97 15.69 -15.84 22.20
N GLY A 98 16.26 -16.81 21.48
CA GLY A 98 15.57 -17.99 20.95
C GLY A 98 14.31 -17.67 20.13
N LEU A 99 13.26 -18.46 20.33
CA LEU A 99 11.98 -18.34 19.61
C LEU A 99 11.29 -16.99 19.86
N ALA A 100 11.43 -16.41 21.06
CA ALA A 100 10.85 -15.10 21.37
C ALA A 100 11.50 -13.99 20.52
N GLY A 101 12.83 -14.00 20.41
CA GLY A 101 13.57 -13.07 19.54
C GLY A 101 13.21 -13.22 18.06
N PHE A 102 13.05 -14.45 17.58
CA PHE A 102 12.59 -14.72 16.21
C PHE A 102 11.16 -14.20 15.97
N THR A 103 10.24 -14.44 16.90
CA THR A 103 8.86 -13.94 16.84
C THR A 103 8.82 -12.41 16.81
N LEU A 104 9.67 -11.75 17.59
CA LEU A 104 9.80 -10.30 17.56
C LEU A 104 10.36 -9.80 16.22
N ALA A 105 11.36 -10.46 15.65
CA ALA A 105 11.90 -10.10 14.34
C ALA A 105 10.82 -10.18 13.25
N LEU A 106 9.99 -11.24 13.26
CA LEU A 106 8.82 -11.34 12.40
C LEU A 106 7.80 -10.23 12.67
N THR A 107 7.57 -9.88 13.94
CA THR A 107 6.67 -8.78 14.33
C THR A 107 7.11 -7.46 13.71
N VAL A 108 8.40 -7.13 13.81
CA VAL A 108 8.99 -5.91 13.22
C VAL A 108 8.89 -5.96 11.70
N LEU A 109 9.22 -7.09 11.07
CA LEU A 109 9.17 -7.27 9.62
C LEU A 109 7.75 -7.08 9.07
N VAL A 110 6.75 -7.73 9.68
CA VAL A 110 5.35 -7.62 9.29
C VAL A 110 4.86 -6.19 9.48
N THR A 111 5.14 -5.57 10.63
CA THR A 111 4.75 -4.18 10.91
C THR A 111 5.36 -3.21 9.89
N ALA A 112 6.66 -3.31 9.63
CA ALA A 112 7.35 -2.50 8.62
C ALA A 112 6.77 -2.69 7.21
N SER A 113 6.47 -3.94 6.83
CA SER A 113 5.83 -4.23 5.54
C SER A 113 4.39 -3.68 5.45
N GLY A 114 3.69 -3.55 6.58
CA GLY A 114 2.39 -2.89 6.69
C GLY A 114 2.46 -1.40 6.35
N PHE A 115 3.49 -0.69 6.84
CA PHE A 115 3.75 0.71 6.46
C PHE A 115 4.02 0.85 4.95
N VAL A 116 4.79 -0.06 4.37
CA VAL A 116 5.01 -0.11 2.91
C VAL A 116 3.70 -0.31 2.16
N GLY A 117 2.83 -1.20 2.64
CA GLY A 117 1.49 -1.42 2.11
C GLY A 117 0.62 -0.16 2.14
N ARG A 118 0.62 0.56 3.27
CA ARG A 118 -0.09 1.84 3.40
C ARG A 118 0.45 2.89 2.45
N TYR A 119 1.78 3.02 2.33
CA TYR A 119 2.40 3.96 1.40
C TYR A 119 1.92 3.72 -0.03
N PHE A 120 1.96 2.45 -0.49
CA PHE A 120 1.45 2.10 -1.82
C PHE A 120 -0.05 2.36 -1.94
N PHE A 121 -0.86 2.03 -0.92
CA PHE A 121 -2.30 2.28 -0.94
C PHE A 121 -2.64 3.79 -1.07
N THR A 122 -1.92 4.67 -0.37
CA THR A 122 -2.12 6.12 -0.47
C THR A 122 -1.57 6.74 -1.76
N ALA A 123 -0.55 6.12 -2.36
CA ALA A 123 0.02 6.56 -3.63
C ALA A 123 -0.89 6.21 -4.84
N ILE A 124 -1.84 5.29 -4.65
CA ILE A 124 -2.80 4.88 -5.67
C ILE A 124 -4.07 5.73 -5.48
N PRO A 125 -4.50 6.49 -6.51
CA PRO A 125 -5.72 7.29 -6.43
C PRO A 125 -6.90 6.42 -5.95
N HIS A 126 -7.63 6.91 -4.95
CA HIS A 126 -8.70 6.21 -4.24
C HIS A 126 -9.88 5.80 -5.14
N THR A 127 -9.69 4.78 -5.97
CA THR A 127 -10.77 4.14 -6.68
C THR A 127 -10.61 2.63 -6.74
N MET A 128 -9.81 1.93 -5.92
CA MET A 128 -9.68 0.46 -6.04
C MET A 128 -11.03 -0.32 -6.01
N ALA A 129 -12.06 0.17 -5.30
CA ALA A 129 -13.41 -0.40 -5.34
C ALA A 129 -14.21 -0.02 -6.61
N ASN A 130 -13.88 1.12 -7.21
CA ASN A 130 -14.42 1.64 -8.47
C ASN A 130 -13.37 1.55 -9.59
N ALA A 131 -12.34 0.70 -9.49
CA ALA A 131 -11.15 0.85 -10.34
C ALA A 131 -11.40 0.21 -11.70
N GLU A 132 -12.33 -0.74 -11.73
CA GLU A 132 -12.89 -1.26 -12.97
C GLU A 132 -13.77 -0.20 -13.64
N SER A 133 -14.66 0.49 -12.90
CA SER A 133 -15.47 1.58 -13.47
C SER A 133 -14.62 2.78 -13.89
N THR A 134 -13.60 3.13 -13.09
CA THR A 134 -12.65 4.20 -13.42
C THR A 134 -11.82 3.82 -14.64
N ALA A 135 -11.35 2.57 -14.73
CA ALA A 135 -10.60 2.12 -15.90
C ALA A 135 -11.49 2.08 -17.15
N SER A 136 -12.73 1.61 -17.05
CA SER A 136 -13.67 1.57 -18.18
C SER A 136 -14.08 2.98 -18.62
N GLU A 137 -14.32 3.90 -17.69
CA GLU A 137 -14.55 5.32 -17.96
C GLU A 137 -13.37 5.98 -18.66
N LEU A 138 -12.14 5.72 -18.19
CA LEU A 138 -10.91 6.22 -18.82
C LEU A 138 -10.72 5.64 -20.22
N LEU A 139 -11.00 4.35 -20.42
CA LEU A 139 -10.95 3.71 -21.74
C LEU A 139 -12.01 4.26 -22.69
N ALA A 140 -13.23 4.52 -22.20
CA ALA A 140 -14.29 5.17 -22.96
C ALA A 140 -13.90 6.60 -23.36
N GLU A 141 -13.27 7.35 -22.46
CA GLU A 141 -12.75 8.69 -22.77
C GLU A 141 -11.60 8.64 -23.80
N ILE A 142 -10.70 7.67 -23.70
CA ILE A 142 -9.66 7.44 -24.71
C ILE A 142 -10.29 7.19 -26.08
N ALA A 143 -11.33 6.35 -26.14
CA ALA A 143 -12.07 6.08 -27.38
C ALA A 143 -12.73 7.35 -27.94
N ARG A 144 -13.39 8.16 -27.10
CA ARG A 144 -13.98 9.45 -27.52
C ARG A 144 -12.94 10.40 -28.10
N VAL A 145 -11.80 10.57 -27.42
CA VAL A 145 -10.71 11.43 -27.91
C VAL A 145 -10.12 10.87 -29.20
N GLN A 146 -10.02 9.55 -29.33
CA GLN A 146 -9.55 8.89 -30.54
C GLN A 146 -10.47 9.17 -31.73
N THR A 147 -11.78 9.01 -31.58
CA THR A 147 -12.76 9.31 -32.63
C THR A 147 -12.73 10.79 -33.03
N ALA A 148 -12.60 11.68 -32.05
CA ALA A 148 -12.53 13.12 -32.33
C ALA A 148 -11.23 13.49 -33.08
N ILE A 149 -10.10 12.85 -32.76
CA ILE A 149 -8.85 12.96 -33.53
C ILE A 149 -9.08 12.47 -34.96
N GLU A 150 -9.67 11.28 -35.14
CA GLU A 150 -9.93 10.68 -36.47
C GLU A 150 -10.86 11.54 -37.34
N ALA A 151 -11.84 12.23 -36.75
CA ALA A 151 -12.72 13.15 -37.47
C ALA A 151 -12.00 14.45 -37.92
N LEU A 152 -11.01 14.90 -37.16
CA LEU A 152 -10.25 16.13 -37.43
C LEU A 152 -9.10 15.91 -38.42
N ILE A 153 -8.46 14.73 -38.41
CA ILE A 153 -7.26 14.43 -39.22
C ILE A 153 -7.45 14.69 -40.73
N PRO A 154 -8.55 14.27 -41.39
CA PRO A 154 -8.72 14.46 -42.84
C PRO A 154 -8.73 15.94 -43.25
N GLN A 155 -9.06 16.84 -42.33
CA GLN A 155 -9.12 18.28 -42.54
C GLN A 155 -7.77 18.99 -42.32
N ARG A 156 -6.70 18.25 -41.96
CA ARG A 156 -5.37 18.79 -41.66
C ARG A 156 -4.36 18.50 -42.78
N SER A 157 -3.27 19.26 -42.82
CA SER A 157 -2.19 19.07 -43.81
C SER A 157 -1.62 17.66 -43.79
N ALA A 158 -1.08 17.20 -44.93
CA ALA A 158 -0.45 15.88 -45.04
C ALA A 158 0.66 15.66 -44.00
N ALA A 159 1.40 16.71 -43.63
CA ALA A 159 2.42 16.65 -42.59
C ALA A 159 1.83 16.35 -41.19
N VAL A 160 0.67 16.93 -40.86
CA VAL A 160 -0.05 16.63 -39.61
C VAL A 160 -0.60 15.21 -39.62
N GLN A 161 -1.13 14.73 -40.74
CA GLN A 161 -1.64 13.36 -40.87
C GLN A 161 -0.51 12.33 -40.65
N MET A 162 0.66 12.53 -41.26
CA MET A 162 1.84 11.69 -41.05
C MET A 162 2.31 11.70 -39.59
N LEU A 163 2.26 12.86 -38.92
CA LEU A 163 2.68 12.97 -37.51
C LEU A 163 1.76 12.17 -36.59
N VAL A 164 0.44 12.20 -36.82
CA VAL A 164 -0.51 11.41 -36.03
C VAL A 164 -0.39 9.91 -36.32
N ALA A 165 -0.24 9.52 -37.58
CA ALA A 165 0.01 8.11 -37.96
C ALA A 165 1.28 7.56 -37.29
N ALA A 166 2.35 8.35 -37.26
CA ALA A 166 3.59 8.01 -36.60
C ALA A 166 3.50 8.02 -35.07
N ASP A 167 2.49 8.66 -34.48
CA ASP A 167 2.18 8.52 -33.05
C ASP A 167 1.33 7.29 -32.75
N ALA A 168 0.42 6.90 -33.66
CA ALA A 168 -0.39 5.70 -33.54
C ALA A 168 0.46 4.42 -33.53
N GLN A 169 1.53 4.38 -34.34
CA GLN A 169 2.48 3.26 -34.41
C GLN A 169 3.57 3.29 -33.33
N ARG A 170 3.49 4.19 -32.35
CA ARG A 170 4.52 4.29 -31.32
C ARG A 170 4.65 2.97 -30.55
N PRO A 171 5.88 2.56 -30.19
CA PRO A 171 6.06 1.50 -29.20
C PRO A 171 5.43 1.97 -27.89
N ARG A 172 4.29 1.39 -27.51
CA ARG A 172 3.75 1.56 -26.16
C ARG A 172 4.72 0.82 -25.23
N ALA A 173 5.33 1.53 -24.30
CA ALA A 173 6.30 0.94 -23.37
C ALA A 173 5.67 -0.28 -22.68
N ARG A 174 6.13 -1.48 -23.03
CA ARG A 174 5.69 -2.76 -22.48
C ARG A 174 6.43 -3.05 -21.17
N ARG A 175 6.51 -2.05 -20.29
CA ARG A 175 7.24 -2.14 -19.01
C ARG A 175 6.28 -2.51 -17.90
N ASP A 176 6.70 -3.43 -17.04
CA ASP A 176 5.90 -3.87 -15.88
C ASP A 176 5.86 -2.81 -14.77
N GLY A 177 4.79 -2.85 -13.98
CA GLY A 177 4.24 -1.73 -13.20
C GLY A 177 5.24 -0.83 -12.45
N VAL A 178 6.18 -1.40 -11.70
CA VAL A 178 7.15 -0.61 -10.91
C VAL A 178 8.12 0.14 -11.82
N MET A 179 8.61 -0.51 -12.87
CA MET A 179 9.53 0.11 -13.81
C MET A 179 8.84 1.21 -14.64
N LEU A 180 7.53 1.08 -14.87
CA LEU A 180 6.70 2.10 -15.50
C LEU A 180 6.57 3.37 -14.64
N VAL A 181 6.53 3.23 -13.31
CA VAL A 181 6.50 4.37 -12.37
C VAL A 181 7.86 5.03 -12.27
N LEU A 182 8.93 4.24 -12.11
CA LEU A 182 10.30 4.77 -11.94
C LEU A 182 10.84 5.42 -13.21
N MET A 183 10.58 4.86 -14.39
CA MET A 183 11.08 5.38 -15.67
C MET A 183 10.11 6.38 -16.35
N ARG A 184 9.08 6.83 -15.63
CA ARG A 184 8.08 7.80 -16.12
C ARG A 184 8.73 9.06 -16.69
N GLY A 185 9.69 9.65 -15.97
CA GLY A 185 10.35 10.89 -16.39
C GLY A 185 11.18 10.70 -17.68
N TRP A 186 11.79 9.53 -17.84
CA TRP A 186 12.60 9.20 -19.00
C TRP A 186 11.75 8.99 -20.27
N ASP A 187 10.63 8.28 -20.15
CA ASP A 187 9.71 8.06 -21.27
C ASP A 187 9.07 9.37 -21.77
N ASP A 188 8.74 10.26 -20.84
CA ASP A 188 8.23 11.60 -21.14
C ASP A 188 9.26 12.44 -21.90
N TRP A 189 10.50 12.42 -21.41
CA TRP A 189 11.57 13.18 -22.00
C TRP A 189 11.89 12.68 -23.41
N GLN A 190 12.02 11.37 -23.61
CA GLN A 190 12.25 10.78 -24.94
C GLN A 190 11.13 11.14 -25.90
N TYR A 191 9.88 11.08 -25.45
CA TYR A 191 8.75 11.46 -26.29
C TYR A 191 8.76 12.95 -26.65
N ARG A 192 8.90 13.85 -25.67
CA ARG A 192 8.94 15.30 -25.92
C ARG A 192 10.07 15.66 -26.87
N ARG A 193 11.22 14.99 -26.75
CA ARG A 193 12.36 15.17 -27.66
C ARG A 193 12.01 14.74 -29.09
N ARG A 194 11.38 13.58 -29.29
CA ARG A 194 10.95 13.09 -30.61
C ARG A 194 9.85 13.97 -31.22
N LEU A 195 8.87 14.41 -30.41
CA LEU A 195 7.81 15.30 -30.86
C LEU A 195 8.39 16.66 -31.28
N ARG A 196 9.22 17.28 -30.44
CA ARG A 196 9.88 18.56 -30.77
C ARG A 196 10.70 18.47 -32.04
N ALA A 197 11.41 17.36 -32.28
CA ALA A 197 12.15 17.16 -33.52
C ALA A 197 11.22 17.14 -34.75
N ARG A 198 10.07 16.47 -34.66
CA ARG A 198 9.06 16.40 -35.74
C ARG A 198 8.24 17.68 -35.93
N VAL A 199 8.00 18.42 -34.86
CA VAL A 199 7.31 19.72 -34.93
C VAL A 199 8.23 20.82 -35.44
N LYS A 200 9.56 20.70 -35.21
CA LYS A 200 10.55 21.66 -35.72
C LYS A 200 10.56 21.73 -37.25
N SER A 201 10.29 20.62 -37.93
CA SER A 201 10.23 20.53 -39.40
C SER A 201 8.91 21.03 -40.02
N LEU A 202 7.91 21.42 -39.21
CA LEU A 202 6.64 21.95 -39.71
C LEU A 202 6.72 23.45 -40.01
N GLU A 203 6.01 23.88 -41.05
CA GLU A 203 5.84 25.30 -41.38
C GLU A 203 5.02 26.04 -40.31
N LYS A 204 5.06 27.38 -40.33
CA LYS A 204 4.37 28.23 -39.34
C LYS A 204 2.85 28.07 -39.40
N SER A 205 2.29 27.91 -40.60
CA SER A 205 0.88 27.63 -40.89
C SER A 205 0.44 26.27 -40.34
N GLU A 206 1.28 25.25 -40.53
CA GLU A 206 1.03 23.89 -40.05
C GLU A 206 1.10 23.77 -38.53
N LYS A 207 1.99 24.54 -37.88
CA LYS A 207 2.07 24.62 -36.41
C LYS A 207 0.79 25.19 -35.78
N GLN A 208 0.13 26.14 -36.45
CA GLN A 208 -1.17 26.65 -36.00
C GLN A 208 -2.26 25.57 -36.11
N GLN A 209 -2.29 24.83 -37.22
CA GLN A 209 -3.22 23.70 -37.41
C GLN A 209 -2.95 22.51 -36.48
N LEU A 210 -1.71 22.37 -36.00
CA LEU A 210 -1.30 21.31 -35.07
C LEU A 210 -1.80 21.55 -33.64
N SER A 211 -1.96 22.80 -33.21
CA SER A 211 -2.16 23.14 -31.78
C SER A 211 -3.37 22.45 -31.13
N ASP A 212 -4.49 22.33 -31.85
CA ASP A 212 -5.69 21.62 -31.37
C ASP A 212 -5.47 20.10 -31.30
N VAL A 213 -4.81 19.54 -32.32
CA VAL A 213 -4.50 18.10 -32.41
C VAL A 213 -3.46 17.71 -31.35
N GLU A 214 -2.47 18.55 -31.11
CA GLU A 214 -1.45 18.38 -30.07
C GLU A 214 -2.10 18.28 -28.70
N ARG A 215 -3.04 19.17 -28.37
CA ARG A 215 -3.78 19.14 -27.11
C ARG A 215 -4.57 17.83 -26.93
N MET A 216 -5.20 17.34 -27.99
CA MET A 216 -5.95 16.07 -27.94
C MET A 216 -5.02 14.86 -27.80
N LEU A 217 -3.86 14.87 -28.46
CA LEU A 217 -2.83 13.84 -28.31
C LEU A 217 -2.24 13.83 -26.90
N GLU A 218 -2.00 14.99 -26.29
CA GLU A 218 -1.57 15.11 -24.90
C GLU A 218 -2.64 14.61 -23.92
N ARG A 219 -3.91 14.93 -24.17
CA ARG A 219 -5.05 14.43 -23.39
C ARG A 219 -5.12 12.90 -23.46
N ARG A 220 -5.09 12.32 -24.66
CA ARG A 220 -5.10 10.86 -24.88
C ARG A 220 -3.97 10.17 -24.10
N ARG A 221 -2.77 10.73 -24.09
CA ARG A 221 -1.63 10.17 -23.33
C ARG A 221 -1.82 10.20 -21.84
N THR A 222 -2.33 11.32 -21.32
CA THR A 222 -2.58 11.47 -19.88
C THR A 222 -3.57 10.41 -19.43
N LEU A 223 -4.62 10.16 -20.20
CA LEU A 223 -5.60 9.11 -19.94
C LEU A 223 -4.99 7.71 -20.04
N GLU A 224 -4.25 7.40 -21.11
CA GLU A 224 -3.56 6.11 -21.25
C GLU A 224 -2.58 5.84 -20.08
N ARG A 225 -1.93 6.89 -19.55
CA ARG A 225 -1.05 6.77 -18.39
C ARG A 225 -1.82 6.50 -17.12
N GLN A 226 -2.94 7.18 -16.90
CA GLN A 226 -3.80 6.90 -15.76
C GLN A 226 -4.24 5.43 -15.76
N VAL A 227 -4.63 4.88 -16.92
CA VAL A 227 -4.95 3.45 -17.06
C VAL A 227 -3.76 2.55 -16.72
N ARG A 228 -2.56 2.83 -17.26
CA ARG A 228 -1.35 2.03 -16.95
C ARG A 228 -0.92 2.13 -15.48
N MET A 229 -1.10 3.30 -14.86
CA MET A 229 -0.83 3.48 -13.44
C MET A 229 -1.79 2.67 -12.58
N LEU A 230 -3.07 2.59 -12.96
CA LEU A 230 -4.05 1.73 -12.29
C LEU A 230 -3.71 0.23 -12.41
N ASP A 231 -3.18 -0.22 -13.55
CA ASP A 231 -2.69 -1.60 -13.71
C ASP A 231 -1.43 -1.86 -12.87
N GLY A 232 -0.45 -0.95 -12.91
CA GLY A 232 0.77 -1.05 -12.11
C GLY A 232 0.49 -1.05 -10.61
N ALA A 233 -0.42 -0.19 -10.16
CA ALA A 233 -0.94 -0.13 -8.81
C ALA A 233 -1.53 -1.47 -8.35
N ARG A 234 -2.41 -2.07 -9.17
CA ARG A 234 -3.01 -3.38 -8.89
C ARG A 234 -1.96 -4.48 -8.76
N LYS A 235 -0.97 -4.50 -9.65
CA LYS A 235 0.14 -5.45 -9.60
C LYS A 235 0.93 -5.30 -8.30
N VAL A 236 1.39 -4.09 -7.96
CA VAL A 236 2.12 -3.83 -6.72
C VAL A 236 1.32 -4.27 -5.49
N MET A 237 0.03 -3.92 -5.44
CA MET A 237 -0.83 -4.36 -4.34
C MET A 237 -0.99 -5.87 -4.28
N SER A 238 -1.10 -6.57 -5.42
CA SER A 238 -1.16 -8.04 -5.46
C SER A 238 0.12 -8.66 -4.88
N TRP A 239 1.28 -8.23 -5.37
CA TRP A 239 2.58 -8.69 -4.87
C TRP A 239 2.76 -8.42 -3.38
N TRP A 240 2.35 -7.24 -2.90
CA TRP A 240 2.38 -6.92 -1.49
C TRP A 240 1.53 -7.88 -0.66
N HIS A 241 0.29 -8.18 -1.05
CA HIS A 241 -0.55 -9.14 -0.32
C HIS A 241 0.07 -10.56 -0.32
N ILE A 242 0.66 -10.99 -1.44
CA ILE A 242 1.33 -12.30 -1.56
C ILE A 242 2.50 -12.41 -0.57
N ALA A 243 3.24 -11.33 -0.34
CA ALA A 243 4.34 -11.34 0.63
C ALA A 243 3.86 -11.14 2.07
N HIS A 244 2.98 -10.15 2.31
CA HIS A 244 2.58 -9.72 3.65
C HIS A 244 1.78 -10.79 4.41
N VAL A 245 0.83 -11.44 3.75
CA VAL A 245 -0.08 -12.39 4.41
C VAL A 245 0.65 -13.64 4.93
N PRO A 246 1.52 -14.34 4.16
CA PRO A 246 2.30 -15.46 4.69
C PRO A 246 3.23 -15.08 5.83
N MET A 247 3.84 -13.88 5.79
CA MET A 247 4.66 -13.39 6.90
C MET A 247 3.83 -13.20 8.18
N GLY A 248 2.61 -12.68 8.06
CA GLY A 248 1.65 -12.60 9.17
C GLY A 248 1.30 -13.98 9.73
N LEU A 249 1.01 -14.96 8.86
CA LEU A 249 0.73 -16.34 9.30
C LEU A 249 1.93 -16.96 10.04
N ALA A 250 3.15 -16.78 9.52
CA ALA A 250 4.37 -17.25 10.18
C ALA A 250 4.57 -16.60 11.55
N LEU A 251 4.31 -15.29 11.66
CA LEU A 251 4.35 -14.55 12.91
C LEU A 251 3.38 -15.14 13.96
N PHE A 252 2.10 -15.29 13.62
CA PHE A 252 1.12 -15.82 14.57
C PHE A 252 1.37 -17.30 14.91
N GLY A 253 1.87 -18.09 13.96
CA GLY A 253 2.32 -19.46 14.23
C GLY A 253 3.46 -19.49 15.24
N SER A 254 4.49 -18.66 15.03
CA SER A 254 5.63 -18.54 15.96
C SER A 254 5.19 -18.03 17.34
N ALA A 255 4.31 -17.03 17.38
CA ALA A 255 3.76 -16.48 18.62
C ALA A 255 2.94 -17.52 19.41
N ALA A 256 2.14 -18.34 18.71
CA ALA A 256 1.39 -19.42 19.33
C ALA A 256 2.31 -20.49 19.93
N ILE A 257 3.35 -20.91 19.19
CA ILE A 257 4.35 -21.86 19.71
C ILE A 257 5.07 -21.26 20.92
N HIS A 258 5.44 -19.99 20.87
CA HIS A 258 6.06 -19.29 21.98
C HIS A 258 5.15 -19.29 23.22
N ALA A 259 3.88 -18.89 23.07
CA ALA A 259 2.91 -18.87 24.17
C ALA A 259 2.73 -20.28 24.76
N ILE A 260 2.48 -21.30 23.92
CA ILE A 260 2.30 -22.69 24.37
C ILE A 260 3.55 -23.19 25.10
N ALA A 261 4.75 -22.95 24.57
CA ALA A 261 6.00 -23.35 25.22
C ALA A 261 6.15 -22.67 26.59
N THR A 262 5.85 -21.37 26.69
CA THR A 262 5.91 -20.66 27.98
C THR A 262 4.88 -21.17 28.99
N PHE A 263 3.67 -21.52 28.56
CA PHE A 263 2.69 -22.15 29.45
C PHE A 263 3.12 -23.56 29.84
N TYR A 264 3.58 -24.38 28.90
CA TYR A 264 3.96 -25.76 29.17
C TYR A 264 5.17 -25.87 30.12
N TYR A 265 6.23 -25.10 29.85
CA TYR A 265 7.45 -25.11 30.67
C TYR A 265 7.36 -24.19 31.90
N GLY A 266 6.52 -23.15 31.87
CA GLY A 266 6.34 -22.20 32.96
C GLY A 266 5.24 -22.56 33.96
N ALA A 267 4.20 -23.31 33.58
CA ALA A 267 3.07 -23.67 34.45
C ALA A 267 3.25 -25.00 35.20
N GLY A 268 4.43 -25.63 35.15
CA GLY A 268 4.76 -26.74 36.05
C GLY A 268 3.98 -28.04 35.82
N LEU A 269 4.23 -28.72 34.71
CA LEU A 269 4.04 -30.19 34.61
C LEU A 269 5.28 -30.97 35.12
N TRP A 270 5.91 -30.50 36.19
CA TRP A 270 7.05 -31.15 36.86
C TRP A 270 6.99 -31.23 38.41
N PRO A 271 5.83 -31.13 39.10
CA PRO A 271 5.77 -31.64 40.49
C PRO A 271 4.94 -32.92 40.62
N LEU A 272 4.59 -33.62 39.53
CA LEU A 272 3.73 -34.81 39.58
C LEU A 272 4.32 -36.01 38.83
N LEU A 273 5.53 -36.42 39.21
CA LEU A 273 5.90 -37.84 39.17
C LEU A 273 6.53 -38.17 40.53
N PRO A 274 5.98 -39.13 41.29
CA PRO A 274 6.50 -39.54 42.60
C PRO A 274 7.89 -40.16 42.51
#